data_AF-A0A1P8UUP8-F1
#
_entry.id   AF-A0A1P8UUP8-F1
#
_cell.length_a   1.000
_cell.length_b   1.000
_cell.length_c   1.000
_cell.angle_alpha   90.00
_cell.angle_beta   90.00
_cell.angle_gamma   90.00
#
_symmetry.space_group_name_H-M   'P 1'
#
loop_
_entity.id
_entity.type
_entity.pdbx_description
1 polymer ?
#
loop_
_entity_poly.entity_id
_entity_poly.type
_entity_poly.pdbx_seq_one_letter_code
_entity_poly.pdbx_strand_id
1 'polypeptide(L)'
;MGKTSSITAETLAPIWVNRGIPTQKVADMLGIERTTLSWKRSELGIAPRAKGRVPKASEDTFRRMWLAGVNVREMVEFFGYRHKQAIHKRRDRLGLPPRPMGSKGKSITLAQFHEQEIARRMSAQAGGQKIRAAGGEDRSKMWS
;
A
#
# COMPACT_ATOMS: atom_id res chain seq x y z
N MET A 1 -7.83 18.76 -35.14
CA MET A 1 -6.63 18.67 -34.27
C MET A 1 -6.90 19.53 -33.05
N GLY A 2 -7.03 19.02 -31.82
CA GLY A 2 -7.45 19.92 -30.72
C GLY A 2 -7.42 19.47 -29.25
N LYS A 3 -7.08 18.21 -28.93
CA LYS A 3 -7.09 17.75 -27.51
C LYS A 3 -5.79 17.11 -27.03
N THR A 4 -4.87 16.82 -27.95
CA THR A 4 -3.61 16.12 -27.69
C THR A 4 -2.43 17.04 -27.43
N SER A 5 -2.49 18.30 -27.88
CA SER A 5 -1.40 19.28 -27.76
C SER A 5 -1.20 19.77 -26.33
N SER A 6 -2.19 19.63 -25.44
CA SER A 6 -2.10 20.03 -24.04
C SER A 6 -1.47 18.97 -23.12
N ILE A 7 -1.22 17.75 -23.62
CA ILE A 7 -0.67 16.66 -22.80
C ILE A 7 0.86 16.79 -22.76
N THR A 8 1.36 17.34 -21.67
CA THR A 8 2.80 17.43 -21.37
C THR A 8 3.29 16.21 -20.60
N ALA A 9 4.61 15.97 -20.62
CA ALA A 9 5.24 14.93 -19.81
C ALA A 9 4.95 15.12 -18.31
N GLU A 10 4.94 16.36 -17.84
CA GLU A 10 4.65 16.73 -16.45
C GLU A 10 3.24 16.32 -16.01
N THR A 11 2.27 16.45 -16.91
CA THR A 11 0.87 16.07 -16.63
C THR A 11 0.70 14.55 -16.69
N LEU A 12 1.33 13.89 -17.67
CA LEU A 12 1.13 12.47 -17.91
C LEU A 12 1.94 11.56 -16.97
N ALA A 13 3.20 11.89 -16.70
CA ALA A 13 4.10 11.04 -15.90
C ALA A 13 3.55 10.64 -14.51
N PRO A 14 3.03 11.55 -13.66
CA PRO A 14 2.57 11.18 -12.32
C PRO A 14 1.36 10.23 -12.36
N ILE A 15 0.42 10.45 -13.29
CA ILE A 15 -0.77 9.61 -13.47
C ILE A 15 -0.38 8.27 -14.11
N TRP A 16 0.59 8.29 -15.03
CA TRP A 16 1.07 7.11 -15.74
C TRP A 16 1.79 6.12 -14.81
N VAL A 17 2.59 6.59 -13.87
CA VAL A 17 3.30 5.73 -12.89
C VAL A 17 2.33 5.02 -11.94
N ASN A 18 1.15 5.58 -11.69
CA ASN A 18 0.16 4.98 -10.81
C ASN A 18 -0.48 3.72 -11.45
N ARG A 19 -0.02 2.55 -11.01
CA ARG A 19 -0.53 1.24 -11.46
C ARG A 19 -1.92 0.88 -10.93
N GLY A 20 -2.43 1.62 -9.95
CA GLY A 20 -3.79 1.45 -9.45
C GLY A 20 -4.84 1.94 -10.45
N ILE A 21 -4.45 2.78 -11.41
CA ILE A 21 -5.36 3.37 -12.39
C ILE A 21 -5.22 2.63 -13.74
N PRO A 22 -6.28 1.96 -14.23
CA PRO A 22 -6.26 1.32 -15.54
C PRO A 22 -5.94 2.33 -16.65
N THR A 23 -5.21 1.90 -17.69
CA THR A 23 -4.82 2.77 -18.80
C THR A 23 -6.02 3.42 -19.49
N GLN A 24 -7.15 2.72 -19.58
CA GLN A 24 -8.38 3.30 -20.12
C GLN A 24 -8.86 4.48 -19.29
N LYS A 25 -8.90 4.34 -17.96
CA LYS A 25 -9.30 5.40 -17.04
C LYS A 25 -8.36 6.61 -17.11
N VAL A 26 -7.06 6.39 -17.35
CA VAL A 26 -6.11 7.49 -17.62
C VAL A 26 -6.48 8.23 -18.90
N ALA A 27 -6.84 7.52 -19.97
CA ALA A 27 -7.26 8.12 -21.23
C ALA A 27 -8.56 8.92 -21.06
N ASP A 28 -9.53 8.36 -20.33
CA ASP A 28 -10.81 9.00 -20.03
C ASP A 28 -10.61 10.30 -19.22
N MET A 29 -9.73 10.29 -18.21
CA MET A 29 -9.40 11.49 -17.42
C MET A 29 -8.74 12.60 -18.26
N LEU A 30 -7.96 12.21 -19.27
CA LEU A 30 -7.33 13.14 -20.21
C LEU A 30 -8.26 13.48 -21.40
N GLY A 31 -9.44 12.85 -21.46
CA GLY A 31 -10.44 13.04 -22.51
C GLY A 31 -9.96 12.64 -23.91
N ILE A 32 -9.05 11.68 -24.01
CA ILE A 32 -8.46 11.18 -25.27
C ILE A 32 -8.68 9.68 -25.43
N GLU A 33 -8.42 9.17 -26.64
CA GLU A 33 -8.44 7.73 -26.89
C GLU A 33 -7.23 7.02 -26.27
N ARG A 34 -7.42 5.78 -25.85
CA ARG A 34 -6.37 4.93 -25.28
C ARG A 34 -5.18 4.72 -26.23
N THR A 35 -5.43 4.58 -27.53
CA THR A 35 -4.37 4.45 -28.54
C THR A 35 -3.55 5.74 -28.58
N THR A 36 -4.20 6.90 -28.72
CA THR A 36 -3.57 8.22 -28.68
C THR A 36 -2.71 8.43 -27.43
N LEU A 37 -3.18 7.98 -26.27
CA LEU A 37 -2.42 8.03 -25.02
C LEU A 37 -1.10 7.24 -25.12
N SER A 38 -1.14 6.04 -25.71
CA SER A 38 0.03 5.18 -25.88
C SER A 38 1.08 5.79 -26.82
N TRP A 39 0.62 6.41 -27.90
CA TRP A 39 1.45 7.15 -28.86
C TRP A 39 2.09 8.36 -28.18
N LYS A 40 1.29 9.20 -27.50
CA LYS A 40 1.76 10.40 -26.82
C LYS A 40 2.76 10.10 -25.71
N ARG A 41 2.52 9.03 -24.94
CA ARG A 41 3.52 8.51 -23.97
C ARG A 41 4.86 8.17 -24.65
N SER A 42 4.83 7.58 -25.85
CA SER A 42 6.06 7.25 -26.60
C SER A 42 6.80 8.50 -27.01
N GLU A 43 6.06 9.47 -27.57
CA GLU A 43 6.57 10.75 -28.03
C GLU A 43 7.22 11.54 -26.89
N LEU A 44 6.62 11.47 -25.69
CA LEU A 44 7.12 12.13 -24.47
C LEU A 44 8.24 11.34 -23.76
N GLY A 45 8.72 10.22 -24.31
CA GLY A 45 9.82 9.44 -23.72
C GLY A 45 9.47 8.70 -22.42
N ILE A 46 8.19 8.59 -22.06
CA ILE A 46 7.78 7.94 -20.82
C ILE A 46 7.81 6.41 -21.01
N ALA A 47 8.51 5.74 -20.09
CA ALA A 47 8.67 4.29 -20.11
C ALA A 47 7.31 3.56 -20.06
N PRO A 48 7.16 2.43 -20.77
CA PRO A 48 5.94 1.63 -20.70
C PRO A 48 5.71 1.12 -19.28
N ARG A 49 4.44 0.96 -18.89
CA ARG A 49 4.08 0.31 -17.63
C ARG A 49 4.62 -1.12 -17.63
N ALA A 50 5.29 -1.52 -16.55
CA ALA A 50 5.82 -2.88 -16.43
C ALA A 50 4.67 -3.89 -16.56
N LYS A 51 4.91 -4.93 -17.37
CA LYS A 51 3.96 -6.02 -17.58
C LYS A 51 3.85 -6.83 -16.29
N GLY A 52 2.64 -6.97 -15.74
CA GLY A 52 2.41 -7.79 -14.56
C GLY A 52 1.09 -7.49 -13.86
N ARG A 53 0.53 -8.51 -13.19
CA ARG A 53 -0.67 -8.34 -12.36
C ARG A 53 -0.32 -7.55 -11.11
N VAL A 54 -1.05 -6.47 -10.83
CA VAL A 54 -0.95 -5.76 -9.55
C VAL A 54 -1.25 -6.75 -8.42
N PRO A 55 -0.36 -6.86 -7.40
CA PRO A 55 -0.63 -7.70 -6.24
C PRO A 55 -1.94 -7.31 -5.56
N LYS A 56 -2.79 -8.29 -5.25
CA LYS A 56 -4.04 -8.06 -4.50
C LYS A 56 -3.81 -7.60 -3.07
N ALA A 57 -2.66 -7.93 -2.50
CA ALA A 57 -2.29 -7.63 -1.12
C ALA A 57 -1.09 -6.68 -1.10
N SER A 58 -1.19 -5.63 -0.28
CA SER A 58 -0.01 -4.89 0.20
C SER A 58 0.92 -5.88 0.90
N GLU A 59 2.21 -5.86 0.54
CA GLU A 59 3.20 -6.74 1.14
C GLU A 59 3.35 -6.49 2.65
N ASP A 60 3.44 -5.22 3.03
CA ASP A 60 3.62 -4.81 4.43
C ASP A 60 2.44 -5.25 5.30
N THR A 61 1.21 -4.98 4.84
CA THR A 61 -0.01 -5.40 5.54
C THR A 61 -0.08 -6.92 5.64
N PHE A 62 0.25 -7.65 4.57
CA PHE A 62 0.27 -9.11 4.59
C PHE A 62 1.26 -9.64 5.63
N ARG A 63 2.48 -9.10 5.68
CA ARG A 63 3.52 -9.51 6.63
C ARG A 63 3.05 -9.29 8.07
N ARG A 64 2.49 -8.12 8.38
CA ARG A 64 1.95 -7.81 9.73
C ARG A 64 0.83 -8.78 10.13
N MET A 65 -0.17 -8.97 9.27
CA MET A 65 -1.27 -9.91 9.55
C MET A 65 -0.78 -11.36 9.70
N TRP A 66 0.20 -11.78 8.89
CA TRP A 66 0.73 -13.14 8.97
C TRP A 66 1.41 -13.41 10.30
N LEU A 67 2.30 -12.50 10.72
CA LEU A 67 3.08 -12.57 11.95
C LEU A 67 2.22 -12.41 13.21
N ALA A 68 1.19 -11.57 13.17
CA ALA A 68 0.22 -11.42 14.25
C ALA A 68 -0.68 -12.67 14.41
N GLY A 69 -0.62 -13.62 13.47
CA GLY A 69 -1.38 -14.86 13.57
C GLY A 69 -2.84 -14.72 13.13
N VAL A 70 -3.19 -13.72 12.34
CA VAL A 70 -4.58 -13.51 11.86
C VAL A 70 -5.11 -14.74 11.15
N ASN A 71 -6.40 -15.05 11.35
CA ASN A 71 -7.07 -16.17 10.71
C ASN A 71 -6.92 -16.14 9.17
N VAL A 72 -6.49 -17.26 8.58
CA VAL A 72 -6.27 -17.36 7.13
C VAL A 72 -7.57 -17.13 6.34
N ARG A 73 -8.74 -17.52 6.86
CA ARG A 73 -10.03 -17.28 6.19
C ARG A 73 -10.33 -15.79 6.09
N GLU A 74 -10.18 -15.05 7.18
CA GLU A 74 -10.38 -13.60 7.17
C GLU A 74 -9.32 -12.88 6.33
N MET A 75 -8.07 -13.37 6.29
CA MET A 75 -7.06 -12.85 5.36
C MET A 75 -7.46 -13.06 3.89
N VAL A 76 -8.11 -14.18 3.55
CA VAL A 76 -8.59 -14.44 2.18
C VAL A 76 -9.64 -13.40 1.80
N GLU A 77 -10.62 -13.16 2.68
CA GLU A 77 -11.68 -12.17 2.47
C GLU A 77 -11.11 -10.75 2.38
N PHE A 78 -10.27 -10.37 3.34
CA PHE A 78 -9.65 -9.04 3.41
C PHE A 78 -8.84 -8.70 2.14
N PHE A 79 -8.04 -9.63 1.62
CA PHE A 79 -7.26 -9.42 0.41
C PHE A 79 -8.00 -9.79 -0.89
N GLY A 80 -9.26 -10.25 -0.81
CA GLY A 80 -10.06 -10.66 -1.96
C GLY A 80 -9.47 -11.85 -2.74
N TYR A 81 -8.85 -12.80 -2.05
CA TYR A 81 -8.43 -14.07 -2.66
C TYR A 81 -9.61 -15.04 -2.77
N ARG A 82 -9.55 -16.00 -3.70
CA ARG A 82 -10.60 -17.03 -3.86
C ARG A 82 -10.40 -18.24 -2.92
N HIS A 83 -9.14 -18.56 -2.60
CA HIS A 83 -8.77 -19.80 -1.93
C HIS A 83 -7.71 -19.54 -0.86
N LYS A 84 -7.79 -20.25 0.28
CA LYS A 84 -6.79 -20.21 1.36
C LYS A 84 -5.36 -20.54 0.90
N GLN A 85 -5.22 -21.39 -0.12
CA GLN A 85 -3.92 -21.74 -0.69
C GLN A 85 -3.21 -20.54 -1.32
N ALA A 86 -3.94 -19.50 -1.72
CA ALA A 86 -3.33 -18.26 -2.21
C ALA A 86 -2.55 -17.54 -1.10
N ILE A 87 -3.00 -17.61 0.15
CA ILE A 87 -2.31 -17.04 1.32
C ILE A 87 -1.00 -17.80 1.57
N HIS A 88 -1.03 -19.15 1.56
CA HIS A 88 0.19 -19.95 1.75
C HIS A 88 1.21 -19.72 0.63
N LYS A 89 0.79 -19.73 -0.64
CA LYS A 89 1.67 -19.38 -1.76
C LYS A 89 2.22 -17.96 -1.66
N ARG A 90 1.43 -17.02 -1.13
CA ARG A 90 1.88 -15.64 -0.92
C ARG A 90 2.92 -15.57 0.21
N ARG A 91 2.71 -16.28 1.32
CA ARG A 91 3.71 -16.45 2.38
C ARG A 91 5.03 -16.96 1.81
N ASP A 92 4.98 -18.01 0.99
CA ASP A 92 6.18 -18.62 0.40
C ASP A 92 6.95 -17.64 -0.47
N ARG A 93 6.25 -16.89 -1.32
CA ARG A 93 6.86 -15.84 -2.17
C ARG A 93 7.48 -14.70 -1.36
N LEU A 94 6.99 -14.45 -0.15
CA LEU A 94 7.50 -13.42 0.75
C LEU A 94 8.57 -13.97 1.72
N GLY A 95 8.92 -15.25 1.63
CA GLY A 95 9.91 -15.88 2.51
C GLY A 95 9.50 -15.92 3.98
N LEU A 96 8.20 -15.85 4.28
CA LEU A 96 7.73 -15.80 5.66
C LEU A 96 7.70 -17.21 6.29
N PRO A 97 8.06 -17.35 7.58
CA PRO A 97 8.10 -18.65 8.22
C PRO A 97 6.71 -19.31 8.28
N PRO A 98 6.65 -20.65 8.23
CA PRO A 98 5.41 -21.37 8.50
C PRO A 98 4.97 -21.14 9.95
N ARG A 99 3.66 -21.16 10.19
CA ARG A 99 3.13 -21.10 11.56
C ARG A 99 3.39 -22.45 12.25
N PRO A 100 3.71 -22.46 13.56
CA PRO A 100 4.00 -23.69 14.28
C PRO A 100 2.84 -24.68 14.20
N MET A 101 3.18 -25.92 13.89
CA MET A 101 2.24 -27.04 13.79
C MET A 101 1.61 -27.25 15.17
N GLY A 102 0.29 -27.31 15.25
CA GLY A 102 -0.44 -27.40 16.54
C GLY A 102 -0.92 -26.07 17.12
N SER A 103 -0.62 -24.91 16.50
CA SER A 103 -1.18 -23.60 16.91
C SER A 103 -2.67 -23.41 16.52
N LYS A 104 -3.39 -24.50 16.25
CA LYS A 104 -4.82 -24.48 15.94
C LYS A 104 -5.56 -23.98 17.18
N GLY A 105 -5.96 -22.71 17.17
CA GLY A 105 -6.66 -22.05 18.28
C GLY A 105 -6.05 -20.75 18.77
N LYS A 106 -4.80 -20.42 18.39
CA LYS A 106 -4.14 -19.14 18.78
C LYS A 106 -4.25 -18.06 17.70
N SER A 107 -5.13 -18.22 16.72
CA SER A 107 -5.33 -17.20 15.68
C SER A 107 -6.21 -16.08 16.21
N ILE A 108 -5.74 -14.84 16.07
CA ILE A 108 -6.57 -13.67 16.33
C ILE A 108 -7.51 -13.40 15.14
N THR A 109 -8.61 -12.74 15.40
CA THR A 109 -9.52 -12.26 14.37
C THR A 109 -8.97 -11.02 13.68
N LEU A 110 -9.49 -10.70 12.49
CA LEU A 110 -9.18 -9.46 11.78
C LEU A 110 -9.55 -8.22 12.61
N ALA A 111 -10.67 -8.27 13.33
CA ALA A 111 -11.11 -7.20 14.22
C ALA A 111 -10.09 -6.97 15.35
N GLN A 112 -9.69 -8.03 16.05
CA GLN A 112 -8.66 -7.96 17.10
C GLN A 112 -7.32 -7.42 16.56
N PHE A 113 -6.95 -7.79 15.33
CA PHE A 113 -5.76 -7.23 14.69
C PHE A 113 -5.90 -5.73 14.42
N HIS A 114 -7.07 -5.26 13.96
CA HIS A 114 -7.31 -3.83 13.79
C HIS A 114 -7.26 -3.06 15.11
N GLU A 115 -7.84 -3.61 16.18
CA GLU A 115 -7.75 -3.04 17.53
C GLU A 115 -6.30 -2.92 17.99
N GLN A 116 -5.48 -3.96 17.79
CA GLN A 116 -4.05 -3.93 18.11
C GLN A 116 -3.29 -2.86 17.32
N GLU A 117 -3.60 -2.68 16.03
CA GLU A 117 -2.97 -1.65 15.19
C GLU A 117 -3.39 -0.23 15.59
N ILE A 118 -4.66 -0.03 15.97
CA ILE A 118 -5.13 1.26 16.50
C ILE A 118 -4.40 1.57 17.82
N ALA A 119 -4.35 0.61 18.74
CA ALA A 119 -3.64 0.77 20.01
C ALA A 119 -2.15 1.09 19.80
N ARG A 120 -1.49 0.40 18.86
CA ARG A 120 -0.09 0.66 18.49
C ARG A 120 0.12 2.10 17.98
N ARG A 121 -0.77 2.59 17.11
CA ARG A 121 -0.69 3.94 16.57
C ARG A 121 -0.90 5.01 17.64
N MET A 122 -1.90 4.80 18.50
CA MET A 122 -2.18 5.71 19.63
C MET A 122 -0.98 5.81 20.58
N SER A 123 -0.36 4.69 20.93
CA SER A 123 0.84 4.66 21.77
C SER A 123 2.04 5.36 21.13
N ALA A 124 2.24 5.19 19.82
CA ALA A 124 3.31 5.88 19.10
C ALA A 124 3.11 7.41 19.07
N GLN A 125 1.87 7.87 18.93
CA GLN A 125 1.53 9.29 18.95
C GLN A 125 1.67 9.91 20.35
N ALA A 126 1.29 9.19 21.40
CA ALA A 126 1.45 9.62 22.78
C ALA A 126 2.93 9.72 23.21
N GLY A 127 3.77 8.78 22.78
CA GLY A 127 5.22 8.84 23.01
C GLY A 127 5.89 10.05 22.34
N GLY A 128 5.48 10.37 21.10
CA GLY A 128 5.98 11.54 20.38
C GLY A 128 5.56 12.88 21.01
N GLN A 129 4.36 12.96 21.59
CA GLN A 129 3.94 14.15 22.34
C GLN A 129 4.73 14.33 23.64
N LYS A 130 5.03 13.26 24.38
CA LYS A 130 5.84 13.33 25.61
C LYS A 130 7.28 13.79 25.34
N ILE A 131 7.91 13.33 24.25
CA ILE A 131 9.27 13.77 23.87
C ILE A 131 9.28 15.25 23.47
N ARG A 132 8.24 15.72 22.77
CA ARG A 132 8.10 17.14 22.40
C ARG A 132 7.82 18.03 23.61
N ALA A 133 7.04 17.56 24.59
CA ALA A 133 6.79 18.28 25.83
C ALA A 133 8.03 18.38 26.73
N ALA A 134 8.86 17.33 26.78
CA ALA A 134 10.08 17.31 27.59
C ALA A 134 11.26 18.11 26.98
N GLY A 135 11.22 18.44 25.69
CA GLY A 135 12.24 19.26 25.02
C GLY A 135 11.99 20.77 25.07
N GLY A 136 10.94 21.22 25.77
CA GLY A 136 10.48 22.60 25.80
C GLY A 136 10.72 23.35 27.12
N GLU A 137 11.55 22.82 28.03
CA GLU A 137 11.78 23.45 29.34
C GLU A 137 13.06 24.32 29.34
N ASP A 138 12.83 25.63 29.15
CA ASP A 138 13.52 26.76 29.79
C ASP A 138 15.06 26.88 29.65
N ARG A 139 15.52 27.31 28.46
CA ARG A 139 16.86 27.92 28.28
C ARG A 139 16.90 29.42 28.65
N SER A 140 15.81 29.98 29.18
CA SER A 140 15.69 31.41 29.49
C SER A 140 16.15 31.77 30.90
N LYS A 141 16.55 30.79 31.73
CA LYS A 141 17.06 31.01 33.10
C LYS A 141 18.58 30.85 33.28
N MET A 142 19.35 30.63 32.22
CA MET A 142 20.81 30.43 32.36
C MET A 142 21.65 31.72 32.30
N TRP A 143 21.08 32.88 31.95
CA TRP A 143 21.74 34.19 32.02
C TRP A 143 20.80 35.28 32.52
N SER A 144 20.46 35.24 33.81
CA SER A 144 19.91 36.39 34.53
C SER A 144 20.52 36.45 35.92
#